data_AF-A0A973R283-F1
#
_entry.id   AF-A0A973R283-F1
#
_cell.length_a   1.000
_cell.length_b   1.000
_cell.length_c   1.000
_cell.angle_alpha   90.00
_cell.angle_beta   90.00
_cell.angle_gamma   90.00
#
_symmetry.space_group_name_H-M   'P 1'
#
loop_
_entity.id
_entity.type
_entity.pdbx_description
1 polymer ?
#
loop_
_entity_poly.entity_id
_entity_poly.type
_entity_poly.pdbx_seq_one_letter_code
_entity_poly.pdbx_strand_id
1 'polypeptide(L)'
;MRLYTRTGASALDHPEYGHFDADENGGFDFPDPLSDELHRFHAGGRPMWETDVERQNRLLAEEMERRRDPATLMDAVQQLVNAARTVSEPASAKPPAETKPPVKRTTKRAATHPAE
;
A
#
# COMPACT_ATOMS: atom_id res chain seq x y z
N MET A 1 10.99 26.30 -9.18
CA MET A 1 10.19 25.69 -8.07
C MET A 1 10.89 24.41 -7.61
N ARG A 2 10.81 24.04 -6.33
CA ARG A 2 11.46 22.81 -5.82
C ARG A 2 10.54 21.59 -5.92
N LEU A 3 11.06 20.49 -6.46
CA LEU A 3 10.31 19.25 -6.64
C LEU A 3 10.95 18.06 -5.95
N TYR A 4 10.11 17.12 -5.54
CA TYR A 4 10.50 15.83 -4.95
C TYR A 4 9.91 14.71 -5.78
N THR A 5 10.71 13.67 -6.01
CA THR A 5 10.24 12.48 -6.72
C THR A 5 9.50 11.53 -5.80
N ARG A 6 8.39 10.98 -6.27
CA ARG A 6 7.65 9.93 -5.55
C ARG A 6 8.31 8.56 -5.65
N THR A 7 9.21 8.39 -6.60
CA THR A 7 9.84 7.10 -6.92
C THR A 7 11.18 6.88 -6.23
N GLY A 8 11.71 7.91 -5.55
CA GLY A 8 13.01 7.84 -4.88
C GLY A 8 14.19 7.97 -5.83
N ALA A 9 14.00 8.55 -7.03
CA ALA A 9 15.11 8.89 -7.92
C ALA A 9 16.10 9.86 -7.24
N SER A 10 17.38 9.55 -7.33
CA SER A 10 18.46 10.40 -6.79
C SER A 10 19.05 11.33 -7.85
N ALA A 11 18.77 11.09 -9.13
CA ALA A 11 19.24 11.88 -10.25
C ALA A 11 18.23 11.86 -11.41
N LEU A 12 18.27 12.89 -12.25
CA LEU A 12 17.46 13.02 -13.45
C LEU A 12 18.31 13.57 -14.61
N ASP A 13 18.36 12.84 -15.71
CA ASP A 13 18.90 13.31 -16.98
C ASP A 13 17.78 13.91 -17.84
N HIS A 14 17.90 15.19 -18.18
CA HIS A 14 17.00 15.87 -19.11
C HIS A 14 17.72 16.23 -20.41
N PRO A 15 17.16 15.90 -21.60
CA PRO A 15 17.84 16.12 -22.88
C PRO A 15 18.17 17.59 -23.17
N GLU A 16 17.32 18.52 -22.72
CA GLU A 16 17.50 19.96 -22.95
C GLU A 16 18.24 20.69 -21.82
N TYR A 17 18.05 20.23 -20.58
CA TYR A 17 18.50 20.97 -19.39
C TYR A 17 19.70 20.32 -18.69
N GLY A 18 20.13 19.14 -19.15
CA GLY A 18 21.28 18.42 -18.61
C GLY A 18 20.94 17.52 -17.43
N HIS A 19 21.95 17.26 -16.60
CA HIS A 19 21.87 16.36 -15.46
C HIS A 19 21.52 17.13 -14.18
N PHE A 20 20.63 16.55 -13.37
CA PHE A 20 20.25 17.07 -12.06
C PHE A 20 20.44 16.00 -11.00
N ASP A 21 21.09 16.38 -9.91
CA ASP A 21 21.21 15.56 -8.71
C ASP A 21 20.22 16.04 -7.64
N ALA A 22 19.68 15.08 -6.87
CA ALA A 22 18.93 15.39 -5.68
C ALA A 22 19.87 15.89 -4.58
N ASP A 23 19.39 16.83 -3.76
CA ASP A 23 20.10 17.24 -2.55
C ASP A 23 19.99 16.18 -1.43
N GLU A 24 20.58 16.48 -0.27
CA GLU A 24 20.52 15.62 0.92
C GLU A 24 19.08 15.30 1.40
N ASN A 25 18.11 16.13 1.05
CA ASN A 25 16.70 15.97 1.38
C ASN A 25 15.89 15.27 0.28
N GLY A 26 16.54 14.87 -0.83
CA GLY A 26 15.90 14.25 -1.99
C GLY A 26 15.14 15.22 -2.88
N GLY A 27 15.38 16.53 -2.74
CA GLY A 27 14.75 17.57 -3.54
C GLY A 27 15.62 17.99 -4.73
N PHE A 28 14.94 18.37 -5.80
CA PHE A 28 15.53 18.85 -7.05
C PHE A 28 15.16 20.31 -7.28
N ASP A 29 16.14 21.12 -7.65
CA ASP A 29 15.96 22.51 -8.05
C ASP A 29 16.06 22.60 -9.58
N PHE A 30 14.90 22.64 -10.25
CA PHE A 30 14.81 22.77 -11.70
C PHE A 30 14.52 24.21 -12.12
N PRO A 31 14.83 24.59 -13.37
CA PRO A 31 14.26 25.78 -13.99
C PRO A 31 12.72 25.74 -13.92
N ASP A 32 12.08 26.90 -13.75
CA ASP A 32 10.62 26.99 -13.64
C ASP A 32 9.83 26.31 -14.78
N PRO A 33 10.17 26.48 -16.08
CA PRO A 33 9.44 25.80 -17.15
C PRO A 33 9.52 24.27 -17.05
N LEU A 34 10.69 23.73 -16.69
CA LEU A 34 10.87 22.29 -16.47
C LEU A 34 10.13 21.83 -15.20
N SER A 35 10.15 22.64 -14.15
CA SER A 35 9.44 22.35 -12.89
C SER A 35 7.94 22.20 -13.15
N ASP A 36 7.34 23.12 -13.90
CA ASP A 36 5.92 23.11 -14.20
C ASP A 36 5.53 21.90 -15.08
N GLU A 37 6.38 21.54 -16.03
CA GLU A 37 6.18 20.36 -16.87
C GLU A 37 6.23 19.06 -16.04
N LEU A 38 7.28 18.89 -15.24
CA LEU A 38 7.47 17.70 -14.40
C LEU A 38 6.37 17.58 -13.35
N HIS A 39 5.94 18.67 -12.74
CA HIS A 39 4.85 18.66 -11.75
C HIS A 39 3.52 18.19 -12.36
N ARG A 40 3.24 18.54 -13.61
CA ARG A 40 2.05 18.09 -14.35
C ARG A 40 2.20 16.68 -14.91
N PHE A 41 3.41 16.12 -14.91
CA PHE A 41 3.65 14.78 -15.45
C PHE A 41 3.10 13.69 -14.52
N HIS A 42 2.21 12.86 -15.08
CA HIS A 42 1.59 11.74 -14.40
C HIS A 42 1.95 10.43 -15.09
N ALA A 43 2.33 9.42 -14.30
CA ALA A 43 2.52 8.05 -14.77
C ALA A 43 1.51 7.12 -14.08
N GLY A 44 0.79 6.32 -14.85
CA GLY A 44 -0.26 5.44 -14.31
C GLY A 44 -1.37 6.20 -13.56
N GLY A 45 -1.68 7.43 -14.00
CA GLY A 45 -2.70 8.29 -13.38
C GLY A 45 -2.28 8.90 -12.03
N ARG A 46 -1.00 8.79 -11.64
CA ARG A 46 -0.47 9.36 -10.39
C ARG A 46 0.61 10.40 -10.71
N PRO A 47 0.66 11.52 -9.97
CA PRO A 47 1.72 12.50 -10.14
C PRO A 47 3.05 11.84 -9.79
N MET A 48 4.08 12.05 -10.60
CA MET A 48 5.42 11.49 -10.36
C MET A 48 6.29 12.41 -9.48
N TRP A 49 5.94 13.69 -9.48
CA TRP A 49 6.65 14.75 -8.80
C TRP A 49 5.71 15.48 -7.84
N GLU A 50 6.24 15.88 -6.70
CA GLU A 50 5.53 16.58 -5.63
C GLU A 50 6.24 17.90 -5.34
N THR A 51 5.49 18.95 -5.09
CA THR A 51 6.02 20.15 -4.41
C THR A 51 6.29 19.86 -2.94
N ASP A 52 7.00 20.76 -2.26
CA ASP A 52 7.25 20.64 -0.82
C ASP A 52 5.95 20.56 0.00
N VAL A 53 4.96 21.39 -0.35
CA VAL A 53 3.65 21.42 0.31
C VAL A 53 2.89 20.11 0.10
N GLU A 54 2.89 19.57 -1.11
CA GLU A 54 2.22 18.29 -1.41
C GLU A 54 2.89 17.12 -0.69
N ARG A 55 4.23 17.09 -0.66
CA ARG A 55 4.99 16.08 0.06
C ARG A 55 4.69 16.14 1.56
N GLN A 56 4.71 17.32 2.16
CA GLN A 56 4.36 17.50 3.57
C GLN A 56 2.94 17.05 3.87
N ASN A 57 1.97 17.42 3.02
CA ASN A 57 0.57 17.00 3.19
C ASN A 57 0.43 15.47 3.09
N ARG A 58 1.13 14.82 2.16
CA ARG A 58 1.14 13.36 2.04
C ARG A 58 1.74 12.72 3.28
N LEU A 59 2.91 13.17 3.72
CA LEU A 59 3.57 12.63 4.92
C LEU A 59 2.72 12.84 6.16
N LEU A 60 2.07 13.99 6.28
CA LEU A 60 1.12 14.26 7.37
C LEU A 60 -0.09 13.34 7.29
N ALA A 61 -0.66 13.12 6.11
CA ALA A 61 -1.77 12.19 5.92
C ALA A 61 -1.38 10.74 6.27
N GLU A 62 -0.19 10.30 5.84
CA GLU A 62 0.37 8.99 6.18
C GLU A 62 0.60 8.84 7.69
N GLU A 63 1.14 9.88 8.34
CA GLU A 63 1.35 9.91 9.78
C GLU A 63 0.02 9.94 10.54
N MET A 64 -0.97 10.68 10.07
CA MET A 64 -2.31 10.70 10.64
C MET A 64 -2.99 9.33 10.52
N GLU A 65 -2.81 8.63 9.40
CA GLU A 65 -3.35 7.28 9.22
C GLU A 65 -2.68 6.28 10.18
N ARG A 66 -1.35 6.36 10.36
CA ARG A 66 -0.62 5.59 11.39
C ARG A 66 -1.11 5.92 12.81
N ARG A 67 -1.46 7.18 13.06
CA ARG A 67 -1.98 7.66 14.35
C ARG A 67 -3.48 7.47 14.53
N ARG A 68 -4.23 7.03 13.52
CA ARG A 68 -5.61 6.55 13.70
C ARG A 68 -5.64 5.14 14.26
N ASP A 69 -4.56 4.39 14.05
CA ASP A 69 -4.41 3.03 14.56
C ASP A 69 -4.49 2.87 16.10
N PRO A 70 -4.17 3.82 17.00
CA PRO A 70 -4.38 3.66 18.44
C PRO A 70 -5.85 3.54 18.85
N ALA A 71 -6.76 4.30 18.20
CA ALA A 71 -8.18 4.22 18.49
C ALA A 71 -8.79 2.94 17.91
N THR A 72 -8.35 2.55 16.71
CA THR A 72 -8.72 1.27 16.09
C THR A 72 -8.17 0.07 16.89
N LEU A 73 -6.96 0.17 17.43
CA LEU A 73 -6.37 -0.82 18.33
C LEU A 73 -7.16 -0.92 19.64
N MET A 74 -7.57 0.20 20.24
CA MET A 74 -8.41 0.20 21.45
C MET A 74 -9.80 -0.38 21.18
N ASP A 75 -10.42 -0.07 20.03
CA ASP A 75 -11.70 -0.65 19.62
C ASP A 75 -11.57 -2.16 19.36
N ALA A 76 -10.50 -2.60 18.66
CA ALA A 76 -10.21 -4.01 18.46
C ALA A 76 -9.96 -4.77 19.77
N VAL A 77 -9.25 -4.16 20.73
CA VAL A 77 -9.04 -4.72 22.07
C VAL A 77 -10.37 -4.78 22.85
N GLN A 78 -11.19 -3.74 22.79
CA GLN A 78 -12.50 -3.73 23.44
C GLN A 78 -13.42 -4.81 22.85
N GLN A 79 -13.41 -5.00 21.53
CA GLN A 79 -14.13 -6.07 20.85
C GLN A 79 -13.62 -7.46 21.25
N LEU A 80 -12.30 -7.64 21.40
CA LEU A 80 -11.70 -8.88 21.88
C LEU A 80 -12.08 -9.19 23.34
N VAL A 81 -12.06 -8.18 24.22
CA VAL A 81 -12.51 -8.31 25.62
C VAL A 81 -13.99 -8.66 25.70
N ASN A 82 -14.82 -8.03 24.86
CA ASN A 82 -16.25 -8.33 24.80
C ASN A 82 -16.50 -9.76 24.29
N ALA A 83 -15.75 -10.23 23.28
CA ALA A 83 -15.82 -11.59 22.77
C ALA A 83 -15.32 -12.63 23.79
N ALA A 84 -14.28 -12.33 24.56
CA ALA A 84 -13.79 -13.23 25.62
C ALA A 84 -14.80 -13.36 26.78
N ARG A 85 -15.56 -12.29 27.07
CA ARG A 85 -16.64 -12.30 28.07
C ARG A 85 -17.84 -13.13 27.62
N THR A 86 -18.20 -13.10 26.34
CA THR A 86 -19.29 -13.93 25.80
C THR A 86 -18.91 -15.40 25.63
N VAL A 87 -17.62 -15.73 25.46
CA VAL A 87 -17.12 -17.12 25.41
C VAL A 87 -17.08 -17.79 26.81
N SER A 88 -17.17 -17.01 27.89
CA SER A 88 -17.16 -17.54 29.26
C SER A 88 -18.53 -17.96 29.80
N GLU A 89 -19.61 -17.82 29.03
CA GLU A 89 -20.89 -18.47 29.34
C GLU A 89 -20.90 -19.91 28.80
N PRO A 90 -21.18 -20.93 29.64
CA PRO A 90 -21.26 -22.31 29.17
C PRO A 90 -22.59 -22.52 28.44
N ALA A 91 -22.62 -22.16 27.16
CA ALA A 91 -23.75 -22.51 26.30
C ALA A 91 -23.66 -23.99 25.93
N SER A 92 -24.56 -24.78 26.52
CA SER A 92 -24.89 -26.15 26.12
C SER A 92 -24.89 -26.29 24.59
N ALA A 93 -24.07 -27.23 24.12
CA ALA A 93 -23.91 -27.53 22.71
C ALA A 93 -25.22 -28.00 22.05
N LYS A 94 -25.62 -27.34 20.96
CA LYS A 94 -26.23 -28.03 19.81
C LYS A 94 -25.96 -27.24 18.52
N PRO A 95 -25.35 -27.85 17.49
CA PRO A 95 -24.99 -27.17 16.26
C PRO A 95 -26.07 -27.35 15.17
N PRO A 96 -26.19 -26.40 14.23
CA PRO A 96 -26.48 -26.70 12.83
C PRO A 96 -25.23 -26.33 12.00
N ALA A 97 -24.55 -27.32 11.43
CA ALA A 97 -24.71 -27.73 10.03
C ALA A 97 -24.41 -26.57 9.06
N GLU A 98 -23.18 -26.49 8.55
CA GLU A 98 -22.73 -27.02 7.25
C GLU A 98 -22.53 -25.88 6.24
N THR A 99 -21.28 -25.44 6.09
CA THR A 99 -20.75 -25.13 4.75
C THR A 99 -19.40 -25.83 4.62
N LYS A 100 -19.42 -26.96 3.91
CA LYS A 100 -18.28 -27.85 3.69
C LYS A 100 -17.13 -27.12 2.96
N PRO A 101 -15.86 -27.35 3.35
CA PRO A 101 -14.73 -27.05 2.49
C PRO A 101 -14.62 -28.14 1.41
N PRO A 102 -14.22 -27.82 0.16
CA PRO A 102 -13.74 -28.88 -0.72
C PRO A 102 -12.33 -29.28 -0.30
N VAL A 103 -11.95 -30.47 -0.74
CA VAL A 103 -10.60 -31.00 -0.87
C VAL A 103 -10.07 -31.79 0.33
N LYS A 104 -10.03 -33.13 0.15
CA LYS A 104 -8.79 -33.88 -0.12
C LYS A 104 -9.10 -35.38 -0.24
N ARG A 105 -8.62 -36.03 -1.32
CA ARG A 105 -7.63 -37.12 -1.21
C ARG A 105 -7.14 -37.68 -2.55
N THR A 106 -5.83 -37.52 -2.75
CA THR A 106 -4.82 -38.50 -3.18
C THR A 106 -5.05 -39.37 -4.42
N THR A 107 -4.32 -39.00 -5.47
CA THR A 107 -3.39 -39.80 -6.29
C THR A 107 -3.62 -41.31 -6.43
N LYS A 108 -3.92 -41.75 -7.66
CA LYS A 108 -3.52 -43.07 -8.16
C LYS A 108 -3.07 -42.95 -9.62
N ARG A 109 -1.80 -43.32 -9.86
CA ARG A 109 -1.09 -43.34 -11.14
C ARG A 109 -1.50 -44.59 -11.94
N ALA A 110 -1.72 -44.46 -13.26
CA ALA A 110 -1.26 -45.39 -14.30
C ALA A 110 -1.65 -44.88 -15.71
N ALA A 111 -0.76 -45.13 -16.67
CA ALA A 111 -0.76 -44.81 -18.10
C ALA A 111 -2.05 -45.27 -18.83
N THR A 112 -2.41 -44.79 -20.03
CA THR A 112 -1.75 -45.06 -21.33
C THR A 112 -2.46 -44.25 -22.43
N HIS A 113 -1.70 -43.69 -23.40
CA HIS A 113 -2.18 -43.31 -24.76
C HIS A 113 -2.83 -44.52 -25.47
N PRO A 114 -3.60 -44.42 -26.60
CA PRO A 114 -3.40 -43.52 -27.77
C PRO A 114 -4.74 -42.99 -28.41
N ALA A 115 -4.66 -41.91 -29.21
CA ALA A 115 -4.80 -41.81 -30.69
C ALA A 115 -6.17 -42.16 -31.29
N GLU A 116 -6.75 -41.18 -31.99
CA GLU A 116 -7.12 -41.25 -33.42
C GLU A 116 -7.06 -39.84 -34.04
#